data_AF-A0ABD7X252-F1
#
_entry.id   AF-A0ABD7X252-F1
#
_cell.length_a   1.000
_cell.length_b   1.000
_cell.length_c   1.000
_cell.angle_alpha   90.00
_cell.angle_beta   90.00
_cell.angle_gamma   90.00
#
_symmetry.space_group_name_H-M   'P 1'
#
loop_
_entity.id
_entity.type
_entity.pdbx_description
1 polymer ?
#
loop_
_entity_poly.entity_id
_entity_poly.type
_entity_poly.pdbx_seq_one_letter_code
_entity_poly.pdbx_strand_id
1 'polypeptide(L)'
;MWSKVQTVGTITEFINKEATLGTAASVNELLDWALHPVDQTKEIGANVAYEKIEPFLDIICVMSYPLASVIITMAGLMYIVNFKEKSISWLTKTSIAYVFIQLLPMLIKAIIQMLIV
;
A
#
# COMPACT_ATOMS: atom_id res chain seq x y z
N MET A 1 3.14 43.46 28.77
CA MET A 1 3.59 42.10 28.38
C MET A 1 2.65 41.09 29.04
N TRP A 2 1.65 40.61 28.32
CA TRP A 2 0.66 39.64 28.81
C TRP A 2 0.86 38.34 28.05
N SER A 3 1.24 37.29 28.77
CA SER A 3 1.54 35.96 28.23
C SER A 3 0.23 35.26 27.88
N LYS A 4 0.05 34.90 26.61
CA LYS A 4 -1.11 34.14 26.14
C LYS A 4 -0.99 32.69 26.64
N VAL A 5 -1.75 32.33 27.67
CA VAL A 5 -1.93 30.92 28.03
C VAL A 5 -2.81 30.30 26.95
N GLN A 6 -2.24 29.40 26.15
CA GLN A 6 -3.01 28.61 25.20
C GLN A 6 -3.64 27.44 25.95
N THR A 7 -4.96 27.43 26.03
CA THR A 7 -5.73 26.28 26.51
C THR A 7 -5.57 25.16 25.49
N VAL A 8 -4.63 24.26 25.73
CA VAL A 8 -4.58 22.98 25.04
C VAL A 8 -5.79 22.17 25.51
N GLY A 9 -6.42 21.44 24.59
CA GLY A 9 -7.70 20.75 24.77
C GLY A 9 -7.78 19.86 26.02
N THR A 10 -8.97 19.33 26.28
CA THR A 10 -9.21 18.57 27.52
C THR A 10 -8.39 17.27 27.49
N ILE A 11 -7.91 16.78 28.64
CA ILE A 11 -7.13 15.51 28.71
C ILE A 11 -7.85 14.36 27.99
N THR A 12 -9.19 14.37 27.98
CA THR A 12 -10.03 13.43 27.22
C THR A 12 -9.81 13.47 25.70
N GLU A 13 -9.61 14.65 25.11
CA GLU A 13 -9.29 14.80 23.68
C GLU A 13 -7.89 14.25 23.36
N PHE A 14 -6.94 14.41 24.26
CA PHE A 14 -5.59 13.86 24.08
C PHE A 14 -5.56 12.34 24.19
N ILE A 15 -6.31 11.76 25.14
CA ILE A 15 -6.43 10.30 25.28
C ILE A 15 -7.10 9.67 24.05
N ASN A 16 -8.18 10.28 23.54
CA ASN A 16 -8.87 9.77 22.34
C ASN A 16 -8.03 9.91 21.05
N LYS A 17 -7.16 10.92 20.99
CA LYS A 17 -6.31 11.17 19.82
C LYS A 17 -5.09 10.26 19.75
N GLU A 18 -4.62 9.75 20.89
CA GLU A 18 -3.58 8.69 20.92
C GLU A 18 -4.19 7.29 20.73
N ALA A 19 -5.43 7.05 21.16
CA ALA A 19 -6.16 5.80 20.91
C ALA A 19 -6.51 5.57 19.41
N THR A 20 -6.40 6.61 18.58
CA THR A 20 -6.58 6.53 17.12
C THR A 20 -5.28 6.25 16.35
N LEU A 21 -4.14 6.14 17.03
CA LEU A 21 -2.85 5.82 16.41
C LEU A 21 -2.44 4.35 16.51
N GLY A 22 -3.30 3.49 17.06
CA GLY A 22 -3.06 2.06 17.07
C GLY A 22 -4.20 1.31 17.72
N THR A 23 -4.74 0.33 17.01
CA THR A 23 -5.63 -0.74 17.47
C THR A 23 -7.11 -0.63 17.08
N ALA A 24 -7.47 -1.62 16.26
CA ALA A 24 -8.76 -2.28 16.09
C ALA A 24 -9.82 -1.59 15.23
N ALA A 25 -10.29 -2.37 14.24
CA ALA A 25 -11.51 -2.14 13.47
C ALA A 25 -12.60 -1.54 14.36
N SER A 26 -13.10 -0.38 13.97
CA SER A 26 -13.95 0.40 14.85
C SER A 26 -15.28 -0.32 15.02
N VAL A 27 -15.76 -0.43 16.26
CA VAL A 27 -17.08 -1.00 16.56
C VAL A 27 -18.20 -0.25 15.82
N ASN A 28 -17.92 0.99 15.42
CA ASN A 28 -18.78 1.82 14.60
C ASN A 28 -18.98 1.24 13.19
N GLU A 29 -17.96 0.68 12.55
CA GLU A 29 -18.10 0.05 11.22
C GLU A 29 -18.96 -1.22 11.27
N LEU A 30 -18.86 -1.98 12.36
CA LEU A 30 -19.68 -3.18 12.57
C LEU A 30 -21.14 -2.81 12.87
N LEU A 31 -21.36 -1.70 13.56
CA LEU A 31 -22.70 -1.15 13.82
C LEU A 31 -23.32 -0.53 12.56
N ASP A 32 -22.53 0.13 11.72
CA ASP A 32 -22.98 0.70 10.44
C ASP A 32 -23.33 -0.41 9.44
N TRP A 33 -22.55 -1.50 9.42
CA TRP A 33 -22.86 -2.73 8.68
C TRP A 33 -24.19 -3.37 9.11
N ALA A 34 -24.50 -3.36 10.40
CA ALA A 34 -25.76 -3.91 10.93
C ALA A 34 -26.99 -3.07 10.56
N LEU A 35 -26.80 -1.78 10.28
CA LEU A 35 -27.89 -0.84 10.00
C LEU A 35 -28.15 -0.61 8.50
N HIS A 36 -27.19 -0.89 7.61
CA HIS A 36 -27.34 -0.74 6.16
C HIS A 36 -26.90 -1.99 5.35
N PRO A 37 -27.73 -3.06 5.30
CA PRO A 37 -27.28 -4.37 4.82
C PRO A 37 -27.30 -4.58 3.29
N VAL A 38 -27.95 -3.73 2.48
CA VAL A 38 -28.30 -4.09 1.08
C VAL A 38 -27.54 -3.32 -0.02
N ASP A 39 -27.10 -2.07 0.20
CA ASP A 39 -26.39 -1.32 -0.86
C ASP A 39 -24.90 -1.06 -0.55
N GLN A 40 -24.48 -1.11 0.73
CA GLN A 40 -23.10 -0.81 1.14
C GLN A 40 -22.25 -2.05 1.49
N THR A 41 -22.84 -3.24 1.56
CA THR A 41 -22.14 -4.46 2.06
C THR A 41 -21.07 -4.99 1.11
N LYS A 42 -21.20 -4.78 -0.20
CA LYS A 42 -20.14 -5.13 -1.16
C LYS A 42 -19.00 -4.11 -1.17
N GLU A 43 -19.33 -2.82 -1.16
CA GLU A 43 -18.31 -1.76 -1.24
C GLU A 43 -17.46 -1.68 0.03
N ILE A 44 -18.09 -1.79 1.20
CA ILE A 44 -17.40 -1.77 2.50
C ILE A 44 -16.56 -3.05 2.67
N GLY A 45 -17.10 -4.23 2.34
CA GLY A 45 -16.35 -5.50 2.48
C GLY A 45 -15.12 -5.57 1.57
N ALA A 46 -15.24 -5.01 0.36
CA ALA A 46 -14.15 -5.00 -0.60
C ALA A 46 -13.08 -3.94 -0.28
N ASN A 47 -13.46 -2.79 0.27
CA ASN A 47 -12.51 -1.81 0.82
C ASN A 47 -11.76 -2.38 2.03
N VAL A 48 -12.45 -3.08 2.95
CA VAL A 48 -11.80 -3.76 4.10
C VAL A 48 -10.84 -4.86 3.63
N ALA A 49 -11.18 -5.58 2.56
CA ALA A 49 -10.28 -6.57 1.96
C ALA A 49 -9.04 -5.92 1.34
N TYR A 50 -9.20 -4.79 0.64
CA TYR A 50 -8.08 -4.04 0.08
C TYR A 50 -7.17 -3.47 1.17
N GLU A 51 -7.75 -2.85 2.20
CA GLU A 51 -7.02 -2.23 3.31
C GLU A 51 -6.16 -3.24 4.09
N LYS A 52 -6.59 -4.51 4.15
CA LYS A 52 -5.77 -5.60 4.71
C LYS A 52 -4.62 -6.04 3.81
N ILE A 53 -4.77 -5.94 2.49
CA ILE A 53 -3.78 -6.42 1.51
C ILE A 53 -2.75 -5.32 1.18
N GLU A 54 -3.18 -4.06 1.18
CA GLU A 54 -2.36 -2.87 0.92
C GLU A 54 -0.98 -2.87 1.59
N PRO A 55 -0.82 -3.12 2.91
CA PRO A 55 0.49 -3.10 3.55
C PRO A 55 1.45 -4.15 2.97
N PHE A 56 0.94 -5.30 2.52
CA PHE A 56 1.78 -6.32 1.87
C PHE A 56 2.22 -5.88 0.48
N LEU A 57 1.35 -5.22 -0.27
CA LEU A 57 1.67 -4.72 -1.61
C LEU A 57 2.72 -3.61 -1.55
N ASP A 58 2.61 -2.74 -0.54
CA ASP A 58 3.55 -1.63 -0.35
C ASP A 58 4.95 -2.16 0.01
N ILE A 59 5.03 -3.15 0.90
CA ILE A 59 6.29 -3.83 1.21
C ILE A 59 6.91 -4.45 -0.04
N ILE A 60 6.13 -5.14 -0.86
CA ILE A 60 6.62 -5.74 -2.12
C ILE A 60 7.14 -4.65 -3.07
N CYS A 61 6.44 -3.52 -3.18
CA CYS A 61 6.85 -2.41 -4.03
C CYS A 61 8.17 -1.78 -3.55
N VAL A 62 8.32 -1.55 -2.25
CA VAL A 62 9.54 -1.01 -1.65
C VAL A 62 10.71 -1.98 -1.84
N MET A 63 10.49 -3.28 -1.65
CA MET A 63 11.51 -4.32 -1.83
C MET A 63 11.91 -4.54 -3.30
N SER A 64 11.02 -4.21 -4.24
CA SER A 64 11.29 -4.31 -5.67
C SER A 64 12.45 -3.43 -6.12
N TYR A 65 12.59 -2.24 -5.52
CA TYR A 65 13.65 -1.28 -5.87
C TYR A 65 15.06 -1.82 -5.66
N PRO A 66 15.47 -2.26 -4.44
CA PRO A 66 16.80 -2.84 -4.24
C PRO A 66 17.00 -4.12 -5.06
N LEU A 67 15.95 -4.93 -5.26
CA LEU A 67 16.05 -6.14 -6.08
C LEU A 67 16.37 -5.83 -7.54
N ALA A 68 15.62 -4.89 -8.13
CA ALA A 68 15.84 -4.43 -9.50
C ALA A 68 17.22 -3.78 -9.65
N SER A 69 17.64 -2.98 -8.68
CA SER A 69 18.97 -2.36 -8.67
C SER A 69 20.07 -3.41 -8.78
N VAL A 70 20.05 -4.46 -7.95
CA VAL A 70 21.08 -5.52 -7.96
C VAL A 70 21.11 -6.24 -9.31
N ILE A 71 19.95 -6.57 -9.88
CA ILE A 71 19.89 -7.33 -11.14
C ILE A 71 20.32 -6.46 -12.32
N ILE A 72 19.95 -5.18 -12.36
CA ILE A 72 20.40 -4.25 -13.41
C ILE A 72 21.91 -4.04 -13.33
N THR A 73 22.48 -3.89 -12.13
CA THR A 73 23.94 -3.81 -11.95
C THR A 73 24.63 -5.09 -12.45
N MET A 74 24.08 -6.27 -12.13
CA MET A 74 24.61 -7.55 -12.61
C MET A 74 24.51 -7.69 -14.14
N ALA A 75 23.40 -7.24 -14.73
CA ALA A 75 23.23 -7.19 -16.18
C ALA A 75 24.25 -6.23 -16.82
N GLY A 76 24.53 -5.09 -16.20
CA GLY A 76 25.56 -4.14 -16.62
C GLY A 76 26.97 -4.75 -16.62
N LEU A 77 27.32 -5.53 -15.59
CA LEU A 77 28.58 -6.26 -15.55
C LEU A 77 28.66 -7.31 -16.68
N MET A 78 27.60 -8.08 -16.91
CA MET A 78 27.56 -9.03 -18.03
C MET A 78 27.71 -8.35 -19.40
N TYR A 79 27.23 -7.10 -19.54
CA TYR A 79 27.41 -6.33 -20.77
C TYR A 79 28.89 -6.03 -21.04
N ILE A 80 29.62 -5.65 -19.99
CA ILE A 80 31.06 -5.32 -20.06
C ILE A 80 31.90 -6.56 -20.37
N VAL A 81 31.53 -7.73 -19.82
CA VAL A 81 32.21 -9.02 -20.06
C VAL A 81 31.84 -9.65 -21.42
N ASN A 82 31.24 -8.89 -22.34
CA ASN A 82 30.89 -9.30 -23.71
C ASN A 82 29.71 -10.29 -23.82
N PHE A 83 28.97 -10.57 -22.74
CA PHE A 83 27.72 -11.35 -22.78
C PHE A 83 26.51 -10.46 -23.09
N LYS A 84 26.56 -9.73 -24.21
CA LYS A 84 25.60 -8.67 -24.55
C LYS A 84 24.16 -9.14 -24.70
N GLU A 85 23.90 -10.24 -25.41
CA GLU A 85 22.54 -10.76 -25.59
C GLU A 85 21.89 -11.16 -24.27
N LYS A 86 22.64 -11.85 -23.41
CA LYS A 86 22.16 -12.27 -22.09
C LYS A 86 21.93 -11.07 -21.18
N SER A 87 22.84 -10.09 -21.19
CA SER A 87 22.71 -8.84 -20.46
C SER A 87 21.44 -8.08 -20.85
N ILE A 88 21.21 -7.86 -22.15
CA ILE A 88 20.03 -7.15 -22.63
C ILE A 88 18.74 -7.91 -22.27
N SER A 89 18.74 -9.25 -22.39
CA SER A 89 17.60 -10.06 -21.95
C SER A 89 17.31 -9.92 -20.45
N TRP A 90 18.34 -9.89 -19.61
CA TRP A 90 18.17 -9.72 -18.17
C TRP A 90 17.68 -8.31 -17.83
N LEU A 91 18.25 -7.28 -18.45
CA LEU A 91 17.87 -5.89 -18.22
C LEU A 91 16.40 -5.65 -18.60
N THR A 92 15.97 -6.15 -19.76
CA THR A 92 14.59 -6.02 -20.23
C THR A 92 13.60 -6.78 -19.34
N LYS A 93 13.89 -8.04 -19.01
CA LYS A 93 13.05 -8.85 -18.10
C LYS A 93 12.89 -8.21 -16.73
N THR A 94 13.98 -7.70 -16.15
CA THR A 94 13.95 -7.02 -14.85
C THR A 94 13.18 -5.71 -14.91
N SER A 95 13.38 -4.91 -15.96
CA SER A 95 12.68 -3.63 -16.12
C SER A 95 11.17 -3.84 -16.23
N ILE A 96 10.75 -4.84 -17.01
CA ILE A 96 9.34 -5.21 -17.16
C ILE A 96 8.78 -5.69 -15.82
N ALA A 97 9.47 -6.61 -15.15
CA ALA A 97 9.02 -7.13 -13.85
C ALA A 97 8.87 -6.02 -12.80
N TYR A 98 9.82 -5.08 -12.74
CA TYR A 98 9.77 -3.94 -11.85
C TYR A 98 8.51 -3.07 -12.08
N VAL A 99 8.23 -2.72 -13.34
CA VAL A 99 7.03 -1.96 -13.71
C VAL A 99 5.76 -2.73 -13.33
N PHE A 100 5.70 -4.03 -13.59
CA PHE A 100 4.55 -4.85 -13.19
C PHE A 100 4.31 -4.85 -11.69
N ILE A 101 5.36 -4.97 -10.88
CA ILE A 101 5.25 -4.92 -9.42
C ILE A 101 4.74 -3.55 -8.97
N GLN A 102 5.20 -2.47 -9.60
CA GLN A 102 4.76 -1.12 -9.25
C GLN A 102 3.30 -0.83 -9.63
N LEU A 103 2.81 -1.47 -10.69
CA LEU A 103 1.42 -1.36 -11.13
C LEU A 103 0.47 -2.30 -10.36
N LEU A 104 1.01 -3.30 -9.66
CA LEU A 104 0.28 -4.30 -8.90
C LEU A 104 -0.75 -3.71 -7.90
N PRO A 105 -0.45 -2.68 -7.08
CA PRO A 105 -1.45 -2.07 -6.19
C PRO A 105 -2.64 -1.46 -6.94
N MET A 106 -2.39 -0.85 -8.09
CA MET A 106 -3.45 -0.29 -8.94
C MET A 106 -4.28 -1.40 -9.60
N LEU A 107 -3.63 -2.48 -10.07
CA LEU A 107 -4.30 -3.63 -10.66
C LEU A 107 -5.22 -4.34 -9.64
N ILE A 108 -4.76 -4.52 -8.41
CA ILE A 108 -5.58 -5.13 -7.35
C ILE A 108 -6.77 -4.23 -7.01
N LYS A 109 -6.56 -2.92 -6.91
CA LYS A 109 -7.65 -1.97 -6.69
C LYS A 109 -8.71 -2.06 -7.80
N ALA A 110 -8.28 -2.13 -9.06
CA ALA A 110 -9.19 -2.25 -10.20
C ALA A 110 -9.96 -3.59 -10.21
N ILE A 111 -9.30 -4.70 -9.88
CA ILE A 111 -9.95 -6.02 -9.80
C ILE A 111 -11.03 -6.03 -8.70
N ILE A 112 -10.71 -5.48 -7.54
CA ILE A 112 -11.65 -5.40 -6.42
C ILE A 112 -12.85 -4.52 -6.79
N GLN A 113 -12.61 -3.35 -7.40
CA GLN A 113 -13.68 -2.48 -7.88
C GLN A 113 -14.59 -3.17 -8.91
N MET A 114 -14.02 -3.94 -9.83
CA MET A 114 -14.78 -4.68 -10.84
C MET A 114 -15.63 -5.82 -10.25
N LEU A 115 -15.27 -6.38 -9.09
CA LEU A 115 -16.03 -7.45 -8.43
C LEU A 115 -17.24 -6.90 -7.65
N ILE A 116 -17.14 -5.66 -7.18
CA ILE A 116 -18.20 -4.97 -6.44
C ILE A 116 -19.35 -4.58 -7.37
N VAL A 117 -19.02 -4.02 -8.55
CA VAL A 117 -19.94 -3.63 -9.63
C VAL A 117 -20.58 -4.87 -10.26
#